data_AF-A0AAX4JMK7-F1
#
_entry.id   AF-A0AAX4JMK7-F1
#
_cell.length_a   1.000
_cell.length_b   1.000
_cell.length_c   1.000
_cell.angle_alpha   90.00
_cell.angle_beta   90.00
_cell.angle_gamma   90.00
#
_symmetry.space_group_name_H-M   'P 1'
#
loop_
_entity.id
_entity.type
_entity.pdbx_description
1 polymer ?
#
loop_
_entity_poly.entity_id
_entity_poly.type
_entity_poly.pdbx_seq_one_letter_code
_entity_poly.pdbx_strand_id
1 'polypeptide(L)'
;MNAFTRLLSILCSIFLIPFVVGSAASQYHLDINFHGSKCFMECHTRVEYTIEIPGTGSNSGTWITKNCQQEAWKNLMSSCLPLVCDSPPDVAYAVEYGENWCKRAGVNVKLQLPESYLNSYNGSYFKSEEYLASKSSSEKDVEIKIGSILIGLLSTFGILNYIL
;
A
#
# COMPACT_ATOMS: atom_id res chain seq x y z
N MET A 1 39.59 6.90 -11.20
CA MET A 1 38.25 6.30 -11.06
C MET A 1 37.60 6.30 -12.44
N ASN A 2 37.48 5.14 -13.08
CA ASN A 2 37.07 5.04 -14.49
C ASN A 2 35.56 5.33 -14.64
N ALA A 3 35.14 5.77 -15.83
CA ALA A 3 33.73 6.07 -16.13
C ALA A 3 32.79 4.89 -15.81
N PHE A 4 33.29 3.66 -16.01
CA PHE A 4 32.59 2.43 -15.65
C PHE A 4 32.36 2.29 -14.13
N THR A 5 33.33 2.64 -13.30
CA THR A 5 33.21 2.58 -11.83
C THR A 5 32.22 3.65 -11.32
N ARG A 6 32.16 4.82 -11.98
CA ARG A 6 31.15 5.86 -11.68
C ARG A 6 29.74 5.40 -12.07
N LEU A 7 29.57 4.83 -13.26
CA LEU A 7 28.28 4.29 -13.71
C LEU A 7 27.76 3.19 -12.76
N LEU A 8 28.64 2.27 -12.37
CA LEU A 8 28.29 1.17 -11.45
C LEU A 8 27.90 1.70 -10.06
N SER A 9 28.61 2.72 -9.55
CA SER A 9 28.26 3.36 -8.27
C SER A 9 26.89 4.05 -8.30
N ILE A 10 26.53 4.70 -9.40
CA ILE A 10 25.21 5.35 -9.57
C ILE A 10 24.11 4.30 -9.65
N LEU A 11 24.32 3.22 -10.40
CA LEU A 11 23.34 2.12 -10.50
C LEU A 11 23.11 1.45 -9.15
N CYS A 12 24.15 1.18 -8.37
CA CYS A 12 24.02 0.65 -7.00
C CYS A 12 23.30 1.63 -6.06
N SER A 13 23.45 2.94 -6.26
CA SER A 13 22.76 3.96 -5.46
C SER A 13 21.25 3.98 -5.70
N ILE A 14 20.80 3.67 -6.93
CA ILE A 14 19.37 3.62 -7.30
C ILE A 14 18.66 2.44 -6.61
N PHE A 15 19.35 1.30 -6.43
CA PHE A 15 18.81 0.14 -5.71
C PHE A 15 18.72 0.32 -4.18
N LEU A 16 19.33 1.38 -3.64
CA LEU A 16 19.27 1.72 -2.21
C LEU A 16 18.19 2.75 -1.89
N ILE A 17 17.42 3.23 -2.88
CA ILE A 17 16.29 4.13 -2.63
C ILE A 17 15.17 3.26 -2.03
N PRO A 18 14.85 3.39 -0.73
CA PRO A 18 13.71 2.68 -0.17
C PRO A 18 12.47 3.08 -0.97
N PHE A 19 11.70 2.11 -1.46
CA PHE A 19 10.35 2.38 -1.93
C PHE A 19 9.53 2.79 -0.71
N VAL A 20 9.47 4.09 -0.45
CA VAL A 20 8.77 4.63 0.70
C VAL A 20 7.28 4.63 0.38
N VAL A 21 6.55 3.65 0.93
CA VAL A 21 5.09 3.60 0.89
C VAL A 21 4.57 4.03 2.25
N GLY A 22 3.88 5.17 2.28
CA GLY A 22 3.25 5.68 3.50
C GLY A 22 2.07 4.81 3.96
N SER A 23 1.72 4.93 5.24
CA SER A 23 0.58 4.25 5.87
C SER A 23 -0.06 5.17 6.90
N ALA A 24 -1.28 5.62 6.57
CA ALA A 24 -2.11 6.36 7.50
C ALA A 24 -2.39 5.54 8.77
N ALA A 25 -2.58 4.22 8.65
CA ALA A 25 -2.72 3.37 9.83
C ALA A 25 -1.51 3.49 10.78
N SER A 26 -0.30 3.46 10.23
CA SER A 26 0.93 3.65 11.01
C SER A 26 1.05 5.07 11.58
N GLN A 27 0.78 6.08 10.76
CA GLN A 27 0.87 7.49 11.15
C GLN A 27 -0.02 7.83 12.35
N TYR A 28 -1.19 7.22 12.43
CA TYR A 28 -2.19 7.48 13.47
C TYR A 28 -2.32 6.32 14.48
N HIS A 29 -1.37 5.39 14.51
CA HIS A 29 -1.35 4.24 15.43
C HIS A 29 -2.64 3.40 15.42
N LEU A 30 -3.23 3.22 14.25
CA LEU A 30 -4.44 2.43 14.04
C LEU A 30 -4.06 1.00 13.64
N ASP A 31 -4.80 0.02 14.17
CA ASP A 31 -4.72 -1.36 13.71
C ASP A 31 -5.84 -1.64 12.71
N ILE A 32 -5.47 -1.89 11.45
CA ILE A 32 -6.39 -2.23 10.34
C ILE A 32 -7.22 -3.51 10.57
N ASN A 33 -6.89 -4.31 11.60
CA ASN A 33 -7.65 -5.49 11.98
C ASN A 33 -8.74 -5.20 13.01
N PHE A 34 -8.54 -4.20 13.86
CA PHE A 34 -9.45 -3.91 14.98
C PHE A 34 -10.19 -2.58 14.83
N HIS A 35 -9.59 -1.61 14.16
CA HIS A 35 -10.20 -0.31 13.93
C HIS A 35 -10.85 -0.31 12.56
N GLY A 36 -12.17 -0.13 12.53
CA GLY A 36 -12.95 -0.04 11.29
C GLY A 36 -12.93 1.37 10.72
N SER A 37 -12.74 1.50 9.41
CA SER A 37 -12.95 2.79 8.74
C SER A 37 -14.45 3.06 8.53
N LYS A 38 -14.96 4.11 9.17
CA LYS A 38 -16.37 4.51 9.05
C LYS A 38 -16.75 4.89 7.62
N CYS A 39 -15.94 5.70 6.95
CA CYS A 39 -16.22 6.13 5.57
C CYS A 39 -16.06 4.98 4.56
N PHE A 40 -15.18 3.98 4.83
CA PHE A 40 -15.18 2.74 4.05
C PHE A 40 -16.52 2.01 4.15
N MET A 41 -17.03 1.80 5.37
CA MET A 41 -18.30 1.08 5.58
C MET A 41 -19.49 1.81 4.93
N GLU A 42 -19.49 3.13 5.01
CA GLU A 42 -20.49 3.95 4.34
C GLU A 42 -20.41 3.82 2.81
N CYS A 43 -19.21 3.91 2.23
CA CYS A 43 -19.03 3.70 0.79
C CYS A 43 -19.43 2.30 0.37
N HIS A 44 -19.00 1.27 1.11
CA HIS A 44 -19.35 -0.11 0.81
C HIS A 44 -20.87 -0.30 0.76
N THR A 45 -21.59 0.25 1.74
CA THR A 45 -23.05 0.22 1.79
C THR A 45 -23.67 0.87 0.56
N ARG A 46 -23.19 2.05 0.14
CA ARG A 46 -23.68 2.73 -1.07
C ARG A 46 -23.41 1.92 -2.33
N VAL A 47 -22.24 1.28 -2.42
CA VAL A 47 -21.88 0.42 -3.56
C VAL A 47 -22.77 -0.81 -3.63
N GLU A 48 -23.09 -1.44 -2.50
CA GLU A 48 -24.02 -2.59 -2.43
C GLU A 48 -25.42 -2.25 -2.95
N TYR A 49 -25.87 -0.99 -2.83
CA TYR A 49 -27.13 -0.53 -3.42
C TYR A 49 -27.01 -0.15 -4.90
N THR A 50 -25.79 0.06 -5.41
CA THR A 50 -25.55 0.53 -6.78
C THR A 50 -25.34 -0.62 -7.75
N ILE A 51 -24.67 -1.68 -7.31
CA ILE A 51 -24.39 -2.87 -8.13
C ILE A 51 -25.01 -4.09 -7.47
N GLU A 52 -25.50 -5.03 -8.29
CA GLU A 52 -25.99 -6.30 -7.76
C GLU A 52 -24.80 -7.10 -7.24
N ILE A 53 -24.81 -7.33 -5.94
CA ILE A 53 -23.81 -8.13 -5.25
C ILE A 53 -24.46 -9.44 -4.78
N PRO A 54 -24.00 -10.60 -5.24
CA PRO A 54 -24.48 -11.87 -4.71
C PRO A 54 -24.26 -11.92 -3.19
N GLY A 55 -25.33 -12.17 -2.42
CA GLY A 55 -25.26 -12.26 -0.96
C GLY A 55 -25.28 -10.92 -0.21
N THR A 56 -25.84 -9.85 -0.81
CA THR A 56 -26.09 -8.57 -0.12
C THR A 56 -26.68 -8.78 1.28
N GLY A 57 -26.13 -8.08 2.28
CA GLY A 57 -26.55 -8.19 3.68
C GLY A 57 -25.95 -9.38 4.45
N SER A 58 -25.05 -10.16 3.83
CA SER A 58 -24.33 -11.24 4.49
C SER A 58 -22.84 -10.93 4.62
N ASN A 59 -22.31 -11.06 5.83
CA ASN A 59 -20.89 -10.81 6.14
C ASN A 59 -20.01 -12.07 6.01
N SER A 60 -20.46 -13.08 5.27
CA SER A 60 -19.65 -14.30 5.09
C SER A 60 -18.40 -14.00 4.26
N GLY A 61 -17.28 -14.64 4.59
CA GLY A 61 -16.03 -14.48 3.83
C GLY A 61 -16.21 -14.76 2.34
N THR A 62 -17.08 -15.70 1.96
CA THR A 62 -17.40 -16.01 0.57
C THR A 62 -17.95 -14.81 -0.20
N TRP A 63 -18.82 -14.01 0.42
CA TRP A 63 -19.41 -12.83 -0.23
C TRP A 63 -18.41 -11.68 -0.29
N ILE A 64 -17.62 -11.48 0.77
CA ILE A 64 -16.50 -10.53 0.77
C ILE A 64 -15.53 -10.84 -0.38
N THR A 65 -15.13 -12.11 -0.55
CA THR A 65 -14.30 -12.56 -1.67
C THR A 65 -14.92 -12.19 -3.01
N LYS A 66 -16.24 -12.40 -3.20
CA LYS A 66 -16.93 -12.05 -4.44
C LYS A 66 -16.94 -10.55 -4.69
N ASN A 67 -17.14 -9.73 -3.67
CA ASN A 67 -17.12 -8.26 -3.80
C ASN A 67 -15.75 -7.78 -4.26
N CYS A 68 -14.70 -8.24 -3.58
CA CYS A 68 -13.32 -7.88 -3.87
C CYS A 68 -12.83 -8.31 -5.27
N GLN A 69 -13.43 -9.37 -5.83
CA GLN A 69 -13.11 -9.85 -7.18
C GLN A 69 -13.80 -9.03 -8.30
N GLN A 70 -14.84 -8.26 -7.98
CA GLN A 70 -15.57 -7.49 -8.98
C GLN A 70 -14.87 -6.16 -9.30
N GLU A 71 -14.55 -5.93 -10.57
CA GLU A 71 -13.99 -4.64 -11.03
C GLU A 71 -14.95 -3.47 -10.75
N ALA A 72 -16.25 -3.68 -10.91
CA ALA A 72 -17.26 -2.65 -10.63
C ALA A 72 -17.21 -2.20 -9.15
N TRP A 73 -17.11 -3.15 -8.22
CA TRP A 73 -16.98 -2.84 -6.80
C TRP A 73 -15.70 -2.04 -6.52
N LYS A 74 -14.55 -2.49 -7.03
CA LYS A 74 -13.26 -1.80 -6.84
C LYS A 74 -13.30 -0.37 -7.37
N ASN A 75 -13.81 -0.18 -8.58
CA ASN A 75 -13.90 1.14 -9.21
C ASN A 75 -14.84 2.08 -8.44
N LEU A 76 -16.02 1.58 -8.03
CA LEU A 76 -16.98 2.39 -7.28
C LEU A 76 -16.49 2.72 -5.88
N MET A 77 -15.83 1.79 -5.19
CA MET A 77 -15.18 2.05 -3.91
C MET A 77 -14.11 3.13 -4.06
N SER A 78 -13.20 2.96 -5.02
CA SER A 78 -12.16 3.94 -5.34
C SER A 78 -12.72 5.35 -5.58
N SER A 79 -13.83 5.47 -6.32
CA SER A 79 -14.46 6.76 -6.57
C SER A 79 -15.26 7.30 -5.38
N CYS A 80 -15.83 6.43 -4.55
CA CYS A 80 -16.64 6.84 -3.41
C CYS A 80 -15.81 7.38 -2.25
N LEU A 81 -14.66 6.77 -1.94
CA LEU A 81 -13.89 7.11 -0.75
C LEU A 81 -13.54 8.61 -0.66
N PRO A 82 -13.04 9.27 -1.73
CA PRO A 82 -12.79 10.72 -1.71
C PRO A 82 -14.02 11.61 -1.51
N LEU A 83 -15.23 11.10 -1.76
CA LEU A 83 -16.47 11.85 -1.66
C LEU A 83 -17.10 11.77 -0.28
N VAL A 84 -16.79 10.71 0.47
CA VAL A 84 -17.44 10.38 1.75
C VAL A 84 -16.51 10.56 2.94
N CYS A 85 -15.21 10.33 2.79
CA CYS A 85 -14.27 10.53 3.89
C CYS A 85 -14.02 12.04 4.13
N ASP A 86 -13.85 12.41 5.40
CA ASP A 86 -13.77 13.81 5.84
C ASP A 86 -12.42 14.47 5.49
N SER A 87 -11.35 13.68 5.37
CA SER A 87 -9.99 14.20 5.18
C SER A 87 -9.11 13.27 4.33
N PRO A 88 -7.98 13.77 3.77
CA PRO A 88 -7.04 12.92 3.03
C PRO A 88 -6.44 11.76 3.85
N PRO A 89 -6.07 11.95 5.15
CA PRO A 89 -5.73 10.83 6.02
C PRO A 89 -6.83 9.77 6.15
N ASP A 90 -8.09 10.19 6.29
CA ASP A 90 -9.22 9.25 6.39
C ASP A 90 -9.40 8.47 5.09
N VAL A 91 -9.23 9.12 3.93
CA VAL A 91 -9.23 8.44 2.61
C VAL A 91 -8.13 7.39 2.54
N ALA A 92 -6.89 7.74 2.93
CA ALA A 92 -5.77 6.81 2.92
C ALA A 92 -6.01 5.62 3.85
N TYR A 93 -6.47 5.89 5.07
CA TYR A 93 -6.80 4.83 6.02
C TYR A 93 -7.97 3.95 5.54
N ALA A 94 -8.98 4.53 4.88
CA ALA A 94 -10.08 3.76 4.30
C ALA A 94 -9.64 2.85 3.15
N VAL A 95 -8.68 3.30 2.33
CA VAL A 95 -8.03 2.46 1.31
C VAL A 95 -7.29 1.30 1.97
N GLU A 96 -6.42 1.58 2.95
CA GLU A 96 -5.67 0.55 3.69
C GLU A 96 -6.60 -0.47 4.37
N TYR A 97 -7.65 0.02 5.03
CA TYR A 97 -8.66 -0.83 5.66
C TYR A 97 -9.40 -1.69 4.62
N GLY A 98 -9.79 -1.13 3.48
CA GLY A 98 -10.49 -1.85 2.41
C GLY A 98 -9.65 -2.93 1.75
N GLU A 99 -8.38 -2.64 1.49
CA GLU A 99 -7.43 -3.63 0.97
C GLU A 99 -7.20 -4.75 1.99
N ASN A 100 -7.08 -4.43 3.29
CA ASN A 100 -7.00 -5.43 4.34
C ASN A 100 -8.30 -6.24 4.49
N TRP A 101 -9.46 -5.61 4.35
CA TRP A 101 -10.77 -6.29 4.40
C TRP A 101 -10.87 -7.37 3.33
N CYS A 102 -10.43 -7.07 2.10
CA CYS A 102 -10.30 -8.06 1.02
C CYS A 102 -9.24 -9.11 1.31
N LYS A 103 -8.07 -8.70 1.84
CA LYS A 103 -6.98 -9.61 2.17
C LYS A 103 -7.40 -10.67 3.20
N ARG A 104 -8.17 -10.29 4.22
CA ARG A 104 -8.73 -11.23 5.22
C ARG A 104 -9.68 -12.26 4.60
N ALA A 105 -10.30 -11.94 3.46
CA ALA A 105 -11.12 -12.86 2.67
C ALA A 105 -10.32 -13.61 1.58
N GLY A 106 -8.99 -13.53 1.61
CA GLY A 106 -8.09 -14.24 0.69
C GLY A 106 -7.90 -13.57 -0.67
N VAL A 107 -8.30 -12.30 -0.84
CA VAL A 107 -8.17 -11.56 -2.10
C VAL A 107 -7.26 -10.35 -1.92
N ASN A 108 -6.17 -10.29 -2.68
CA ASN A 108 -5.35 -9.08 -2.73
C ASN A 108 -5.94 -8.14 -3.79
N VAL A 109 -6.33 -6.94 -3.37
CA VAL A 109 -6.85 -5.89 -4.25
C VAL A 109 -6.01 -4.63 -4.09
N LYS A 110 -6.09 -3.74 -5.07
CA LYS A 110 -5.57 -2.38 -4.97
C LYS A 110 -6.70 -1.39 -5.24
N LEU A 111 -7.07 -0.60 -4.25
CA LEU A 111 -8.09 0.44 -4.40
C LEU A 111 -7.41 1.73 -4.84
N GLN A 112 -7.34 1.92 -6.16
CA GLN A 112 -6.64 3.08 -6.75
C GLN A 112 -7.53 4.32 -6.69
N LEU A 113 -7.08 5.35 -5.97
CA LEU A 113 -7.80 6.62 -5.92
C LEU A 113 -7.82 7.28 -7.32
N PRO A 114 -8.92 7.99 -7.67
CA PRO A 114 -9.01 8.71 -8.93
C PRO A 114 -7.87 9.69 -9.11
N GLU A 115 -7.34 9.78 -10.33
CA GLU A 115 -6.25 10.70 -10.66
C GLU A 115 -6.63 12.17 -10.37
N SER A 116 -7.90 12.53 -10.59
CA SER A 116 -8.44 13.85 -10.27
C SER A 116 -8.32 14.19 -8.79
N TYR A 117 -8.46 13.21 -7.89
CA TYR A 117 -8.27 13.42 -6.46
C TYR A 117 -6.78 13.55 -6.10
N LEU A 118 -5.93 12.69 -6.66
CA LEU A 118 -4.48 12.71 -6.43
C LEU A 118 -3.80 13.99 -6.97
N ASN A 119 -4.39 14.61 -7.99
CA ASN A 119 -3.93 15.88 -8.55
C ASN A 119 -4.60 17.11 -7.89
N SER A 120 -5.51 16.91 -6.94
CA SER A 120 -6.15 17.99 -6.17
C SER A 120 -5.29 18.46 -4.99
N TYR A 121 -5.73 19.52 -4.30
CA TYR A 121 -5.11 19.97 -3.04
C TYR A 121 -5.03 18.85 -2.01
N ASN A 122 -6.06 18.03 -1.89
CA ASN A 122 -6.11 16.88 -0.97
C ASN A 122 -5.10 15.79 -1.35
N GLY A 123 -4.73 15.70 -2.63
CA GLY A 123 -3.68 14.80 -3.11
C GLY A 123 -2.28 15.11 -2.58
N SER A 124 -2.05 16.33 -2.06
CA SER A 124 -0.75 16.72 -1.47
C SER A 124 -0.36 15.87 -0.27
N TYR A 125 -1.34 15.39 0.52
CA TYR A 125 -1.11 14.50 1.65
C TYR A 125 -0.35 13.22 1.25
N PHE A 126 -0.71 12.60 0.13
CA PHE A 126 -0.08 11.37 -0.35
C PHE A 126 1.36 11.56 -0.85
N LYS A 127 1.78 12.82 -1.00
CA LYS A 127 3.13 13.23 -1.39
C LYS A 127 3.90 13.85 -0.21
N SER A 128 3.27 14.01 0.94
CA SER A 128 3.85 14.63 2.13
C SER A 128 4.95 13.75 2.74
N GLU A 129 5.98 14.40 3.29
CA GLU A 129 7.08 13.68 3.94
C GLU A 129 6.58 12.90 5.15
N GLU A 130 5.59 13.43 5.88
CA GLU A 130 4.99 12.80 7.05
C GLU A 130 4.28 11.49 6.69
N TYR A 131 3.46 11.53 5.63
CA TYR A 131 2.79 10.32 5.15
C TYR A 131 3.81 9.31 4.65
N LEU A 132 4.77 9.72 3.82
CA LEU A 132 5.79 8.80 3.30
C LEU A 132 6.65 8.22 4.43
N ALA A 133 7.05 9.02 5.42
CA ALA A 133 7.82 8.55 6.57
C ALA A 133 7.04 7.56 7.46
N SER A 134 5.72 7.58 7.42
CA SER A 134 4.86 6.62 8.15
C SER A 134 4.91 5.24 7.49
N LYS A 135 5.96 4.46 7.77
CA LYS A 135 6.07 3.10 7.23
C LYS A 135 4.97 2.22 7.80
N SER A 136 4.28 1.45 6.95
CA SER A 136 3.44 0.35 7.44
C SER A 136 4.34 -0.65 8.16
N SER A 137 4.02 -1.01 9.41
CA SER A 137 4.71 -2.06 10.16
C SER A 137 4.46 -3.47 9.62
N SER A 138 3.80 -3.61 8.46
CA SER A 138 3.53 -4.91 7.80
C SER A 138 4.73 -5.50 7.06
N GLU A 139 5.89 -4.83 7.06
CA GLU A 139 7.15 -5.33 6.46
C GLU A 139 8.19 -5.80 7.50
N LYS A 140 7.77 -6.25 8.69
CA LYS A 140 8.72 -6.86 9.65
C LYS A 140 9.44 -8.13 9.14
N ASP A 141 9.10 -8.63 7.94
CA ASP A 141 9.72 -9.83 7.35
C ASP A 141 10.71 -9.58 6.19
N VAL A 142 10.86 -8.36 5.68
CA VAL A 142 11.76 -8.10 4.51
C VAL A 142 13.16 -7.66 4.94
N GLU A 143 13.29 -7.01 6.10
CA GLU A 143 14.56 -6.43 6.56
C GLU A 143 15.61 -7.48 6.94
N ILE A 144 15.22 -8.74 7.20
CA ILE A 144 16.16 -9.82 7.57
C ILE A 144 16.82 -10.48 6.35
N LYS A 145 16.24 -10.41 5.14
CA LYS A 145 16.82 -11.09 3.96
C LYS A 145 17.86 -10.28 3.19
N ILE A 146 17.79 -8.95 3.26
CA ILE A 146 18.70 -8.07 2.51
C ILE A 146 20.07 -8.00 3.20
N GLY A 147 20.11 -8.07 4.54
CA GLY A 147 21.37 -8.09 5.31
C GLY A 147 22.27 -9.30 5.00
N SER A 148 21.68 -10.48 4.77
CA SER A 148 22.45 -11.69 4.46
C SER A 148 23.04 -11.70 3.04
N ILE A 149 22.36 -11.07 2.07
CA ILE A 149 22.82 -11.02 0.67
C ILE A 149 23.95 -9.99 0.51
N LEU A 150 23.89 -8.86 1.20
CA LEU A 150 24.92 -7.81 1.15
C LEU A 150 26.26 -8.24 1.78
N ILE A 151 26.22 -9.01 2.87
CA ILE A 151 27.45 -9.56 3.50
C ILE A 151 28.09 -10.63 2.60
N GLY A 152 27.28 -11.43 1.89
CA GLY A 152 27.76 -12.44 0.93
C GLY A 152 28.43 -11.85 -0.33
N LEU A 153 27.98 -10.68 -0.78
CA LEU A 153 28.58 -9.98 -1.92
C LEU A 153 29.87 -9.24 -1.54
N LEU A 154 29.96 -8.65 -0.34
CA LEU A 154 31.19 -7.99 0.11
C LEU A 154 32.34 -8.95 0.40
N SER A 155 32.05 -10.19 0.81
CA SER A 155 33.08 -11.21 1.07
C SER A 155 33.71 -11.79 -0.20
N THR A 156 33.02 -11.76 -1.34
CA THR A 156 33.57 -12.25 -2.63
C THR A 156 34.46 -11.23 -3.33
N PHE A 157 34.20 -9.92 -3.15
CA PHE A 157 35.09 -8.86 -3.67
C PHE A 157 36.37 -8.66 -2.84
N GLY A 158 36.37 -9.03 -1.56
CA GLY A 158 37.58 -9.00 -0.72
C GLY A 158 38.61 -10.08 -1.09
N ILE A 159 38.17 -11.21 -1.64
CA ILE A 159 39.05 -12.34 -2.00
C ILE A 159 39.71 -12.10 -3.38
N LEU A 160 39.03 -11.41 -4.31
CA LEU A 160 39.60 -11.14 -5.64
C LEU A 160 40.76 -10.13 -5.64
N ASN A 161 40.88 -9.28 -4.62
CA ASN A 161 42.02 -8.36 -4.48
C ASN A 161 43.28 -9.02 -3.84
N TYR A 162 43.21 -10.28 -3.44
CA TYR A 162 44.35 -11.02 -2.88
C TYR A 162 44.92 -12.09 -3.83
N ILE A 163 44.37 -12.25 -5.04
CA ILE A 163 44.78 -13.27 -6.03
C ILE A 163 45.23 -12.64 -7.37
N LEU A 164 45.58 -11.35 -7.39
CA LEU A 164 46.20 -10.70 -8.55
C LEU A 164 47.50 -9.99 -8.17
#